data_AF-A0A0M5INP9-F1
#
_entry.id   AF-A0A0M5INP9-F1
#
_cell.length_a   1.000
_cell.length_b   1.000
_cell.length_c   1.000
_cell.angle_alpha   90.00
_cell.angle_beta   90.00
_cell.angle_gamma   90.00
#
_symmetry.space_group_name_H-M   'P 1'
#
loop_
_entity.id
_entity.type
_entity.pdbx_description
1 polymer ?
#
loop_
_entity_poly.entity_id
_entity_poly.type
_entity_poly.pdbx_seq_one_letter_code
_entity_poly.pdbx_strand_id
1 'polypeptide(L)'
;MPMKKSQLLLIALFFVLLASQGLAAGLEKVQFLKISPQDQKGVIKTPAGALQLVGVGDVIAGDARIIEIAEGRVVLEQLGEGGPETVIIRLDGKHQRIERIRKQGDEQPLLLAPGPMEAVGQGGMPGYR
;
A
#
# COMPACT_ATOMS: atom_id res chain seq x y z
N MET A 1 16.05 41.20 28.71
CA MET A 1 15.83 41.56 27.29
C MET A 1 14.39 41.25 26.92
N PRO A 2 13.56 42.25 26.59
CA PRO A 2 12.17 42.00 26.19
C PRO A 2 12.15 41.34 24.80
N MET A 3 11.64 40.10 24.72
CA MET A 3 11.40 39.43 23.45
C MET A 3 10.40 40.22 22.61
N LYS A 4 10.71 40.43 21.33
CA LYS A 4 9.82 41.14 20.41
C LYS A 4 8.59 40.24 20.15
N LYS A 5 7.40 40.84 20.09
CA LYS A 5 6.12 40.14 19.84
C LYS A 5 6.17 39.25 18.58
N SER A 6 6.97 39.62 17.57
CA SER A 6 7.15 38.79 16.37
C SER A 6 7.90 37.48 16.63
N GLN A 7 8.81 37.41 17.61
CA GLN A 7 9.50 36.18 17.97
C GLN A 7 8.57 35.19 18.69
N LEU A 8 7.67 35.70 19.53
CA LEU A 8 6.63 34.88 20.19
C LEU A 8 5.70 34.23 19.17
N LEU A 9 5.32 34.96 18.12
CA LEU A 9 4.43 34.44 17.06
C LEU A 9 5.14 33.36 16.22
N LEU A 10 6.43 33.53 15.94
CA LEU A 10 7.24 32.56 15.20
C LEU A 10 7.45 31.26 16.00
N ILE A 11 7.66 31.35 17.31
CA ILE A 11 7.78 30.19 18.20
C ILE A 11 6.45 29.43 18.29
N ALA A 12 5.33 30.15 18.40
CA ALA A 12 4.01 29.51 18.42
C ALA A 12 3.70 28.78 17.10
N LEU A 13 4.04 29.38 15.97
CA LEU A 13 3.84 28.76 14.65
C LEU A 13 4.72 27.51 14.47
N PHE A 14 5.96 27.54 14.97
CA PHE A 14 6.85 26.38 14.96
C PHE A 14 6.29 25.21 15.78
N PHE A 15 5.68 25.48 16.93
CA PHE A 15 5.02 24.45 17.74
C PHE A 15 3.80 23.83 17.07
N VAL A 16 3.02 24.60 16.30
CA VAL A 16 1.87 24.08 15.54
C VAL A 16 2.31 23.15 14.41
N LEU A 17 3.42 23.48 13.72
CA LEU A 17 3.96 22.68 12.63
C LEU A 17 4.57 21.34 13.09
N LEU A 18 5.04 21.26 14.33
CA LEU A 18 5.54 20.01 14.92
C LEU A 18 4.41 19.03 15.25
N ALA A 19 3.20 19.51 15.55
CA ALA A 19 2.07 18.66 15.91
C ALA A 19 1.51 17.85 14.73
N SER A 20 1.76 18.26 13.49
CA SER A 20 1.23 17.58 12.30
C SER A 20 2.00 16.34 11.85
N GLN A 21 3.17 16.04 12.42
CA GLN A 21 3.99 14.90 11.97
C GLN A 21 3.57 13.54 12.56
N GLY A 22 2.51 13.48 13.36
CA GLY A 22 2.15 12.29 14.15
C GLY A 22 1.22 11.25 13.51
N LEU A 23 0.68 11.48 12.31
CA LEU A 23 -0.52 10.74 11.86
C LEU A 23 -0.32 9.71 10.74
N ALA A 24 0.92 9.40 10.36
CA ALA A 24 1.21 8.23 9.53
C ALA A 24 1.73 7.08 10.40
N ALA A 25 0.84 6.51 11.21
CA ALA A 25 1.12 5.28 11.94
C ALA A 25 1.16 4.11 10.95
N GLY A 26 2.31 3.92 10.29
CA GLY A 26 2.48 2.83 9.33
C GLY A 26 2.13 1.47 9.94
N LEU A 27 1.48 0.62 9.15
CA LEU A 27 1.07 -0.74 9.50
C LEU A 27 2.22 -1.57 10.12
N GLU A 28 3.47 -1.26 9.76
CA GLU A 28 4.71 -1.81 10.32
C GLU A 28 4.79 -1.74 11.86
N LYS A 29 4.14 -0.73 12.48
CA LYS A 29 4.14 -0.51 13.93
C LYS A 29 3.00 -1.23 14.64
N VAL A 30 2.05 -1.79 13.90
CA VAL A 30 0.96 -2.60 14.46
C VAL A 30 1.43 -4.04 14.55
N GLN A 31 1.33 -4.63 15.74
CA GLN A 31 1.71 -6.01 15.96
C GLN A 31 0.47 -6.86 16.24
N PHE A 32 0.22 -7.86 15.41
CA PHE A 32 -0.77 -8.88 15.71
C PHE A 32 -0.21 -9.85 16.75
N LEU A 33 -0.89 -9.97 17.88
CA LEU A 33 -0.48 -10.84 18.99
C LEU A 33 -1.12 -12.22 18.88
N LYS A 34 -2.38 -12.27 18.43
CA LYS A 34 -3.16 -13.48 18.27
C LYS A 34 -4.25 -13.27 17.23
N ILE A 35 -4.61 -14.33 16.52
CA ILE A 35 -5.76 -14.38 15.62
C ILE A 35 -6.63 -15.60 15.95
N SER A 36 -7.94 -15.47 15.73
CA SER A 36 -8.92 -16.56 15.74
C SER A 36 -9.57 -16.59 14.36
N PRO A 37 -9.13 -17.49 13.46
CA PRO A 37 -9.75 -17.65 12.15
C PRO A 37 -11.24 -18.02 12.23
N GLN A 38 -11.62 -18.81 13.24
CA GLN A 38 -13.00 -19.26 13.44
C GLN A 38 -13.95 -18.10 13.75
N ASP A 39 -13.49 -17.14 14.56
CA ASP A 39 -14.28 -15.97 14.94
C ASP A 39 -14.10 -14.78 14.00
N GLN A 40 -13.16 -14.88 13.05
CA GLN A 40 -12.70 -13.76 12.23
C GLN A 40 -12.29 -12.54 13.07
N LYS A 41 -11.52 -12.79 14.14
CA LYS A 41 -11.04 -11.76 15.07
C LYS A 41 -9.54 -11.87 15.33
N GLY A 42 -8.93 -10.77 15.73
CA GLY A 42 -7.54 -10.69 16.13
C GLY A 42 -7.32 -9.70 17.26
N VAL A 43 -6.24 -9.89 18.02
CA VAL A 43 -5.78 -8.93 19.01
C VAL A 43 -4.53 -8.26 18.46
N ILE A 44 -4.58 -6.93 18.35
CA ILE A 44 -3.45 -6.11 17.92
C ILE A 44 -2.91 -5.29 19.07
N LYS A 45 -1.61 -4.98 19.00
CA LYS A 45 -0.95 -3.94 19.78
C LYS A 45 -0.74 -2.73 18.90
N THR A 46 -1.32 -1.60 19.27
CA THR A 46 -1.17 -0.33 18.55
C THR A 46 0.21 0.26 18.79
N PRO A 47 0.65 1.25 17.98
CA PRO A 47 1.92 1.94 18.20
C PRO A 47 2.01 2.66 19.55
N ALA A 48 0.86 3.04 20.13
CA ALA A 48 0.75 3.60 21.47
C ALA A 48 0.90 2.54 22.58
N GLY A 49 1.02 1.26 22.21
CA GLY A 49 1.12 0.13 23.15
C GLY A 49 -0.22 -0.39 23.65
N ALA A 50 -1.35 0.18 23.22
CA ALA A 50 -2.68 -0.27 23.62
C ALA A 50 -3.05 -1.60 22.93
N LEU A 51 -3.77 -2.44 23.64
CA LEU A 51 -4.32 -3.69 23.11
C LEU A 51 -5.73 -3.44 22.60
N GLN A 52 -6.02 -3.89 21.38
CA GLN A 52 -7.33 -3.74 20.76
C GLN A 52 -7.75 -5.04 20.09
N LEU A 53 -9.03 -5.40 20.28
CA LEU A 53 -9.68 -6.47 19.53
C LEU A 53 -10.17 -5.90 18.20
N VAL A 54 -9.85 -6.57 17.11
CA VAL A 54 -10.23 -6.19 15.74
C VAL A 54 -10.84 -7.38 15.02
N GLY A 55 -11.68 -7.12 14.03
CA GLY A 55 -12.30 -8.14 13.17
C GLY A 55 -12.34 -7.72 11.71
N VAL A 56 -12.89 -8.60 10.87
CA VAL A 56 -13.14 -8.29 9.46
C VAL A 56 -14.05 -7.07 9.35
N GLY A 57 -13.67 -6.12 8.49
CA GLY A 57 -14.36 -4.85 8.29
C GLY A 57 -13.76 -3.67 9.06
N ASP A 58 -13.02 -3.93 10.14
CA ASP A 58 -12.38 -2.88 10.94
C ASP A 58 -11.24 -2.20 10.17
N VAL A 59 -11.02 -0.92 10.48
CA VAL A 59 -9.92 -0.12 9.92
C VAL A 59 -8.86 0.10 11.00
N ILE A 60 -7.61 -0.21 10.66
CA ILE A 60 -6.44 -0.06 11.52
C ILE A 60 -5.36 0.75 10.82
N ALA A 61 -4.38 1.28 11.57
CA ALA A 61 -3.24 2.02 11.03
C ALA A 61 -3.63 3.21 10.11
N GLY A 62 -4.82 3.79 10.31
CA GLY A 62 -5.33 4.94 9.56
C GLY A 62 -6.27 4.55 8.42
N ASP A 63 -5.81 3.69 7.51
CA ASP A 63 -6.48 3.41 6.24
C ASP A 63 -6.47 1.93 5.82
N ALA A 64 -5.90 1.03 6.63
CA ALA A 64 -5.85 -0.40 6.32
C ALA A 64 -7.10 -1.11 6.85
N ARG A 65 -7.99 -1.53 5.95
CA ARG A 65 -9.21 -2.28 6.26
C ARG A 65 -8.91 -3.77 6.29
N ILE A 66 -9.32 -4.47 7.35
CA ILE A 66 -9.21 -5.93 7.43
C ILE A 66 -10.29 -6.56 6.54
N ILE A 67 -9.89 -7.36 5.55
CA ILE A 67 -10.82 -8.03 4.63
C ILE A 67 -10.91 -9.54 4.86
N GLU A 68 -9.87 -10.16 5.43
CA GLU A 68 -9.84 -11.59 5.75
C GLU A 68 -8.96 -11.86 6.97
N ILE A 69 -9.41 -12.74 7.86
CA ILE A 69 -8.58 -13.34 8.92
C ILE A 69 -8.65 -14.85 8.74
N ALA A 70 -7.53 -15.45 8.38
CA ALA A 70 -7.40 -16.88 8.10
C ALA A 70 -6.26 -17.48 8.94
N GLU A 71 -6.12 -18.80 8.91
CA GLU A 71 -5.07 -19.47 9.66
C GLU A 71 -3.68 -18.98 9.23
N GLY A 72 -2.91 -18.46 10.20
CA GLY A 72 -1.57 -17.95 9.99
C GLY A 72 -1.47 -16.65 9.17
N ARG A 73 -2.59 -16.00 8.79
CA ARG A 73 -2.53 -14.73 8.03
C ARG A 73 -3.72 -13.81 8.23
N VAL A 74 -3.49 -12.52 8.01
CA VAL A 74 -4.52 -11.47 7.94
C VAL A 74 -4.33 -10.73 6.63
N VAL A 75 -5.41 -10.57 5.87
CA VAL A 75 -5.40 -9.81 4.61
C VAL A 75 -6.09 -8.48 4.85
N LEU A 76 -5.43 -7.42 4.40
CA LEU A 76 -5.90 -6.04 4.49
C LEU A 76 -5.92 -5.40 3.11
N GLU A 77 -6.81 -4.44 2.95
CA GLU A 77 -6.83 -3.52 1.83
C GLU A 77 -6.42 -2.14 2.35
N GLN A 78 -5.44 -1.52 1.70
CA GLN A 78 -4.92 -0.19 2.05
C GLN A 78 -4.93 0.70 0.82
N LEU A 79 -5.17 2.01 0.98
CA LEU A 79 -5.12 2.95 -0.13
C LEU A 79 -3.66 3.40 -0.37
N GLY A 80 -3.05 2.92 -1.45
CA GLY A 80 -1.72 3.34 -1.88
C GLY A 80 -1.76 4.49 -2.88
N GLU A 81 -0.58 5.01 -3.23
CA GLU A 81 -0.43 6.10 -4.21
C GLU A 81 -0.97 5.74 -5.61
N GLY A 82 -0.94 4.45 -5.97
CA GLY A 82 -1.43 3.92 -7.25
C GLY A 82 -2.83 3.30 -7.20
N GLY A 83 -3.56 3.47 -6.09
CA GLY A 83 -4.87 2.83 -5.86
C GLY A 83 -4.83 1.79 -4.73
N PRO A 84 -5.87 0.94 -4.61
CA PRO A 84 -5.96 -0.04 -3.53
C PRO A 84 -4.84 -1.09 -3.65
N GLU A 85 -4.13 -1.31 -2.55
CA GLU A 85 -3.09 -2.32 -2.38
C GLU A 85 -3.58 -3.42 -1.43
N THR A 86 -3.26 -4.67 -1.75
CA THR A 86 -3.53 -5.79 -0.85
C THR A 86 -2.30 -6.02 0.01
N VAL A 87 -2.49 -6.01 1.33
CA VAL A 87 -1.43 -6.28 2.30
C VAL A 87 -1.74 -7.58 3.01
N ILE A 88 -0.81 -8.53 2.96
CA ILE A 88 -0.92 -9.82 3.64
C ILE A 88 0.05 -9.82 4.80
N ILE A 89 -0.47 -9.93 6.02
CA ILE A 89 0.31 -10.10 7.22
C ILE A 89 0.32 -11.60 7.55
N ARG A 90 1.49 -12.23 7.46
CA ARG A 90 1.70 -13.61 7.91
C ARG A 90 2.14 -13.64 9.36
N LEU A 91 1.60 -14.58 10.11
CA LEU A 91 1.86 -14.79 11.53
C LEU A 91 2.46 -16.18 11.73
N ASP A 92 3.71 -16.21 12.19
CA ASP A 92 4.42 -17.44 12.56
C ASP A 92 4.85 -17.35 14.03
N GLY A 93 3.93 -17.76 14.91
CA GLY A 93 4.06 -17.64 16.36
C GLY A 93 4.14 -16.18 16.81
N LYS A 94 5.36 -15.71 17.14
CA LYS A 94 5.64 -14.32 17.55
C LYS A 94 6.18 -13.44 16.42
N HIS A 95 6.46 -14.03 15.26
CA HIS A 95 7.00 -13.31 14.12
C HIS A 95 5.88 -12.86 13.20
N GLN A 96 5.97 -11.61 12.77
CA GLN A 96 5.07 -10.99 11.81
C GLN A 96 5.86 -10.68 10.54
N ARG A 97 5.34 -11.08 9.39
CA ARG A 97 5.87 -10.70 8.08
C ARG A 97 4.80 -9.98 7.29
N ILE A 98 5.15 -8.82 6.73
CA ILE A 98 4.24 -8.02 5.91
C ILE A 98 4.63 -8.20 4.44
N GLU A 99 3.67 -8.65 3.63
CA GLU A 99 3.78 -8.78 2.18
C GLU A 99 2.81 -7.79 1.54
N ARG A 100 3.30 -6.95 0.61
CA ARG A 100 2.48 -5.98 -0.11
C ARG A 100 2.38 -6.40 -1.56
N ILE A 101 1.15 -6.51 -2.05
CA ILE A 101 0.85 -6.85 -3.45
C ILE A 101 0.19 -5.63 -4.07
N ARG A 102 0.85 -5.07 -5.08
CA ARG A 102 0.33 -3.99 -5.91
C ARG A 102 -0.09 -4.58 -7.25
N LYS A 103 -1.26 -4.20 -7.74
CA LYS A 103 -1.55 -4.36 -9.17
C LYS A 103 -0.68 -3.36 -9.91
N GLN A 104 0.47 -3.81 -10.38
CA GLN A 104 1.21 -3.08 -11.40
C GLN A 104 0.29 -3.05 -12.62
N GLY A 105 -0.18 -1.86 -13.01
CA GLY A 105 -0.97 -1.73 -14.22
C GLY A 105 -0.17 -2.31 -15.37
N ASP A 106 -0.72 -3.30 -16.07
CA ASP A 106 -0.12 -3.81 -17.28
C ASP A 106 0.00 -2.62 -18.23
N GLU A 107 1.23 -2.17 -18.51
CA GLU A 107 1.49 -1.22 -19.57
C GLU A 107 0.99 -1.91 -20.84
N GLN A 108 -0.17 -1.48 -21.35
CA GLN A 108 -0.79 -2.13 -22.49
C GLN A 108 0.26 -2.18 -23.60
N PRO A 109 0.64 -3.38 -24.09
CA PRO A 109 1.60 -3.47 -25.17
C PRO A 109 1.10 -2.60 -26.31
N LEU A 110 1.95 -1.70 -26.79
CA LEU A 110 1.63 -0.91 -27.97
C LEU A 110 1.30 -1.91 -29.09
N LEU A 111 0.03 -1.96 -29.50
CA LEU A 111 -0.40 -2.71 -30.66
C LEU A 111 0.20 -2.01 -31.89
N LEU A 112 1.39 -2.44 -32.30
CA LEU A 112 1.97 -2.03 -33.57
C LEU A 112 1.07 -2.61 -34.67
N ALA A 113 0.31 -1.73 -35.33
CA ALA A 113 -0.34 -2.09 -36.58
C ALA A 113 0.76 -2.55 -37.56
N PRO A 114 0.54 -3.63 -38.33
CA PRO A 114 1.48 -4.04 -39.37
C PRO A 114 1.69 -2.85 -40.32
N GLY A 115 2.96 -2.46 -40.51
CA GLY A 115 3.30 -1.40 -41.44
C GLY A 115 2.80 -1.74 -42.86
N PRO A 116 2.56 -0.73 -43.70
CA PRO A 116 2.15 -0.96 -45.08
C PRO A 116 3.18 -1.89 -45.75
N MET A 117 2.73 -3.04 -46.24
CA MET A 117 3.56 -3.90 -47.09
C MET A 117 3.93 -3.07 -48.31
N GLU A 118 5.19 -2.62 -48.40
CA GLU A 118 5.73 -2.16 -49.66
C GLU A 118 5.62 -3.31 -50.65
N ALA A 119 4.78 -3.13 -51.67
CA ALA A 119 4.60 -4.08 -52.74
C ALA A 119 5.97 -4.31 -53.40
N VAL A 120 6.59 -5.43 -53.07
CA VAL A 120 7.80 -5.92 -53.75
C VAL A 120 7.43 -6.08 -55.22
N GLY A 121 7.89 -5.13 -56.04
CA GLY A 121 7.69 -5.14 -57.46
C GLY A 121 8.17 -6.46 -58.04
N GLN A 122 7.26 -7.19 -58.69
CA GLN A 122 7.57 -8.33 -59.54
C GLN A 122 8.46 -7.86 -60.70
N GLY A 123 9.77 -7.84 -60.46
CA GLY A 123 10.79 -7.77 -61.50
C GLY A 123 10.75 -9.07 -62.32
N GLY A 124 10.50 -8.92 -63.62
CA GLY A 124 10.15 -10.00 -64.53
C GLY A 124 11.19 -11.12 -64.65
N MET A 125 10.69 -12.33 -64.92
CA MET A 125 11.52 -13.44 -65.37
C MET A 125 12.02 -13.17 -66.80
N PRO A 126 13.33 -13.29 -67.07
CA PRO A 126 13.85 -13.34 -68.43
C PRO A 126 13.45 -14.66 -69.08
N GLY A 127 12.84 -14.58 -70.26
CA GLY A 127 12.48 -15.73 -71.07
C GLY A 127 13.72 -16.50 -71.54
N TYR A 128 13.69 -17.82 -71.39
CA TYR A 128 14.61 -18.72 -72.07
C TYR A 128 14.07 -19.00 -73.48
N ARG A 129 14.85 -18.62 -74.49
CA ARG A 129 14.74 -19.11 -75.87
C ARG A 129 15.87 -20.09 -76.13
#